data_AF-A0A7Z0B4K9-F1
#
_entry.id   AF-A0A7Z0B4K9-F1
#
_cell.length_a   1.000
_cell.length_b   1.000
_cell.length_c   1.000
_cell.angle_alpha   90.00
_cell.angle_beta   90.00
_cell.angle_gamma   90.00
#
_symmetry.space_group_name_H-M   'P 1'
#
loop_
_entity.id
_entity.type
_entity.pdbx_description
1 polymer ?
#
loop_
_entity_poly.entity_id
_entity_poly.type
_entity_poly.pdbx_seq_one_letter_code
_entity_poly.pdbx_strand_id
1 'polypeptide(L)'
;MLKIVAWHDRHATDRKDAADLLFLLVNYAAAGNQERLYDEQYELVERYGHQLELAGAALLGRDTAALASPQTRGLITQVLAFGTDYPRILDHMMALSARLFEPTPELTELVFNAFRDGFHGAE
;
A
#
# COMPACT_ATOMS: atom_id res chain seq x y z
N MET A 1 -0.06 -0.06 8.83
CA MET A 1 -0.65 0.95 9.73
C MET A 1 0.35 1.92 10.35
N LEU A 2 1.32 1.49 11.19
CA LEU A 2 2.22 2.42 11.90
C LEU A 2 2.94 3.42 10.97
N LYS A 3 3.44 2.96 9.81
CA LYS A 3 4.09 3.83 8.82
C LYS A 3 3.16 4.89 8.24
N ILE A 4 1.87 4.59 8.09
CA ILE A 4 0.87 5.54 7.57
C ILE A 4 0.63 6.67 8.58
N VAL A 5 0.44 6.31 9.85
CA VAL A 5 0.25 7.29 10.95
C VAL A 5 1.51 8.12 11.16
N ALA A 6 2.67 7.46 11.21
CA ALA A 6 3.95 8.13 11.30
C ALA A 6 4.14 9.13 10.16
N TRP A 7 3.89 8.73 8.92
CA TRP A 7 3.96 9.61 7.77
C TRP A 7 3.03 10.82 7.92
N HIS A 8 1.78 10.59 8.31
CA HIS A 8 0.81 11.67 8.54
C HIS A 8 1.38 12.75 9.47
N ASP A 9 2.03 12.33 10.56
CA ASP A 9 2.50 13.25 11.59
C ASP A 9 3.80 14.00 11.23
N ARG A 10 4.71 13.40 10.44
CA ARG A 10 6.06 13.97 10.22
C ARG A 10 6.51 14.13 8.77
N HIS A 11 5.68 13.85 7.77
CA HIS A 11 6.09 13.90 6.35
C HIS A 11 6.63 15.25 5.87
N ALA A 12 6.31 16.35 6.57
CA ALA A 12 6.84 17.67 6.26
C ALA A 12 8.36 17.78 6.51
N THR A 13 8.89 17.00 7.46
CA THR A 13 10.30 17.02 7.87
C THR A 13 11.03 15.72 7.55
N ASP A 14 10.34 14.57 7.57
CA ASP A 14 10.90 13.25 7.27
C ASP A 14 9.96 12.43 6.38
N ARG A 15 10.46 12.03 5.20
CA ARG A 15 9.71 11.25 4.20
C ARG A 15 10.01 9.75 4.26
N LYS A 16 10.85 9.29 5.18
CA LYS A 16 11.26 7.88 5.31
C LYS A 16 10.07 6.94 5.47
N ASP A 17 9.00 7.36 6.14
CA ASP A 17 7.84 6.48 6.31
C ASP A 17 7.10 6.16 5.00
N ALA A 18 7.18 7.03 4.00
CA ALA A 18 6.65 6.72 2.66
C ALA A 18 7.48 5.62 2.00
N ALA A 19 8.81 5.70 2.15
CA ALA A 19 9.75 4.70 1.68
C ALA A 19 9.54 3.34 2.36
N ASP A 20 9.46 3.35 3.68
CA ASP A 20 9.23 2.14 4.48
C ASP A 20 7.86 1.53 4.16
N LEU A 21 6.83 2.35 3.90
CA LEU A 21 5.53 1.86 3.45
C LEU A 21 5.64 1.22 2.06
N LEU A 22 6.28 1.88 1.08
CA LEU A 22 6.47 1.33 -0.27
C LEU A 22 7.19 -0.03 -0.22
N PHE A 23 8.22 -0.15 0.61
CA PHE A 23 8.91 -1.41 0.83
C PHE A 23 7.94 -2.51 1.29
N LEU A 24 7.04 -2.20 2.23
CA LEU A 24 6.02 -3.16 2.67
C LEU A 24 5.05 -3.51 1.54
N LEU A 25 4.59 -2.53 0.75
CA LEU A 25 3.66 -2.76 -0.36
C LEU A 25 4.22 -3.77 -1.38
N VAL A 26 5.47 -3.55 -1.81
CA VAL A 26 6.13 -4.40 -2.81
C VAL A 26 6.39 -5.81 -2.28
N ASN A 27 6.76 -5.94 -1.00
CA ASN A 27 7.25 -7.20 -0.45
C ASN A 27 6.18 -8.00 0.31
N TYR A 28 4.95 -7.51 0.45
CA TYR A 28 3.98 -8.15 1.35
C TYR A 28 3.67 -9.59 0.98
N ALA A 29 3.54 -9.91 -0.32
CA ALA A 29 3.36 -11.28 -0.77
C ALA A 29 4.53 -12.17 -0.32
N ALA A 30 5.77 -11.78 -0.64
CA ALA A 30 6.98 -12.51 -0.29
C ALA A 30 7.27 -12.57 1.22
N ALA A 31 6.65 -11.71 2.03
CA ALA A 31 6.75 -11.69 3.48
C ALA A 31 5.90 -12.79 4.17
N GLY A 32 5.83 -13.98 3.57
CA GLY A 32 5.09 -15.13 4.09
C GLY A 32 3.60 -15.16 3.76
N ASN A 33 3.11 -14.32 2.85
CA ASN A 33 1.70 -14.28 2.46
C ASN A 33 1.40 -14.94 1.10
N GLN A 34 2.41 -15.54 0.43
CA GLN A 34 2.20 -16.20 -0.86
C GLN A 34 1.24 -17.39 -0.76
N GLU A 35 1.40 -18.25 0.24
CA GLU A 35 0.50 -19.40 0.46
C GLU A 35 -0.93 -18.90 0.71
N ARG A 36 -1.11 -17.91 1.59
CA ARG A 36 -2.44 -17.28 1.84
C ARG A 36 -3.05 -16.69 0.56
N LEU A 37 -2.25 -16.09 -0.32
CA LEU A 37 -2.71 -15.58 -1.61
C LEU A 37 -3.21 -16.70 -2.53
N TYR A 38 -2.56 -17.85 -2.55
CA TYR A 38 -2.98 -18.97 -3.41
C TYR A 38 -4.14 -19.77 -2.82
N ASP A 39 -4.16 -19.96 -1.50
CA ASP A 39 -5.09 -20.89 -0.85
C ASP A 39 -6.37 -20.19 -0.35
N GLU A 40 -6.28 -18.94 0.09
CA GLU A 40 -7.38 -18.23 0.76
C GLU A 40 -7.86 -16.97 0.01
N GLN A 41 -7.00 -16.35 -0.79
CA GLN A 41 -7.24 -15.04 -1.41
C GLN A 41 -6.96 -15.06 -2.91
N TYR A 42 -7.20 -16.20 -3.57
CA TYR A 42 -6.85 -16.42 -4.97
C TYR A 42 -7.55 -15.44 -5.92
N GLU A 43 -8.71 -14.90 -5.54
CA GLU A 43 -9.41 -13.89 -6.30
C GLU A 43 -8.59 -12.59 -6.44
N LEU A 44 -7.68 -12.27 -5.51
CA LEU A 44 -6.73 -11.17 -5.66
C LEU A 44 -5.66 -11.51 -6.69
N VAL A 45 -5.16 -12.74 -6.68
CA VAL A 45 -4.17 -13.20 -7.67
C VAL A 45 -4.75 -13.11 -9.08
N GLU A 46 -5.99 -13.57 -9.28
CA GLU A 46 -6.69 -13.46 -10.55
C GLU A 46 -6.95 -12.00 -10.95
N ARG A 47 -7.47 -11.18 -10.02
CA ARG A 47 -7.78 -9.76 -10.26
C ARG A 47 -6.58 -8.98 -10.74
N TYR A 48 -5.40 -9.23 -10.18
CA TYR A 48 -4.16 -8.53 -10.53
C TYR A 48 -3.32 -9.28 -11.57
N GLY A 49 -3.91 -10.22 -12.32
CA GLY A 49 -3.26 -10.88 -13.46
C GLY A 49 -2.00 -11.65 -13.06
N HIS A 50 -2.03 -12.31 -11.91
CA HIS A 50 -0.92 -13.08 -11.33
C HIS A 50 0.33 -12.27 -10.97
N GLN A 51 0.24 -10.94 -10.91
CA GLN A 51 1.30 -10.09 -10.36
C GLN A 51 1.22 -10.11 -8.83
N LEU A 52 2.08 -10.92 -8.19
CA LEU A 52 2.00 -11.17 -6.75
C LEU A 52 2.30 -9.93 -5.90
N GLU A 53 3.11 -9.00 -6.37
CA GLU A 53 3.38 -7.73 -5.71
C GLU A 53 2.09 -6.90 -5.58
N LEU A 54 1.27 -6.86 -6.64
CA LEU A 54 0.00 -6.14 -6.64
C LEU A 54 -1.04 -6.85 -5.79
N ALA A 55 -1.18 -8.16 -5.93
CA ALA A 55 -2.09 -8.96 -5.11
C ALA A 55 -1.72 -8.88 -3.63
N GLY A 56 -0.42 -8.91 -3.30
CA GLY A 56 0.10 -8.72 -1.96
C GLY A 56 -0.18 -7.33 -1.40
N ALA A 57 -0.01 -6.27 -2.20
CA ALA A 57 -0.34 -4.92 -1.77
C ALA A 57 -1.85 -4.76 -1.48
N ALA A 58 -2.72 -5.35 -2.30
CA ALA A 58 -4.16 -5.37 -2.04
C ALA A 58 -4.53 -6.16 -0.78
N LEU A 59 -3.89 -7.31 -0.57
CA LEU A 59 -4.07 -8.10 0.66
C LEU A 59 -3.65 -7.30 1.90
N LEU A 60 -2.49 -6.62 1.85
CA LEU A 60 -2.07 -5.70 2.93
C LEU A 60 -3.08 -4.59 3.18
N GLY A 61 -3.74 -4.09 2.13
CA GLY A 61 -4.85 -3.14 2.22
C GLY A 61 -6.00 -3.70 3.06
N ARG A 62 -6.47 -4.91 2.72
CA ARG A 62 -7.55 -5.62 3.45
C ARG A 62 -7.18 -5.88 4.90
N ASP A 63 -5.99 -6.40 5.15
CA ASP A 63 -5.50 -6.70 6.49
C ASP A 63 -5.37 -5.43 7.34
N THR A 64 -4.91 -4.34 6.72
CA THR A 64 -4.86 -3.02 7.37
C THR A 64 -6.27 -2.51 7.71
N ALA A 65 -7.25 -2.71 6.84
CA ALA A 65 -8.63 -2.30 7.06
C ALA A 65 -9.32 -3.11 8.18
N ALA A 66 -9.04 -4.42 8.24
CA ALA A 66 -9.58 -5.33 9.25
C ALA A 66 -9.02 -5.03 10.66
N LEU A 67 -7.76 -4.61 10.76
CA LEU A 67 -7.11 -4.26 12.03
C LEU A 67 -7.42 -2.84 12.52
N ALA A 68 -7.88 -1.95 11.64
CA ALA A 68 -8.06 -0.54 11.96
C ALA A 68 -9.36 -0.27 12.72
N SER A 69 -9.26 0.38 13.89
CA SER A 69 -10.41 0.97 14.58
C SER A 69 -11.09 2.05 13.72
N PRO A 70 -12.35 2.44 13.97
CA PRO A 70 -13.03 3.47 13.18
C PRO A 70 -12.25 4.79 13.08
N GLN A 71 -11.63 5.21 14.19
CA GLN A 71 -10.78 6.40 14.22
C GLN A 71 -9.54 6.25 13.31
N THR A 72 -8.85 5.10 13.41
CA THR A 72 -7.66 4.84 12.59
C THR A 72 -8.01 4.68 11.12
N ARG A 73 -9.17 4.08 10.79
CA ARG A 73 -9.69 4.01 9.42
C ARG A 73 -9.88 5.40 8.85
N GLY A 74 -10.51 6.32 9.60
CA GLY A 74 -10.69 7.71 9.18
C GLY A 74 -9.37 8.43 8.87
N LEU A 75 -8.32 8.22 9.67
CA LEU A 75 -6.99 8.78 9.42
C LEU A 75 -6.35 8.18 8.16
N ILE A 76 -6.39 6.85 8.01
CA ILE A 76 -5.81 6.18 6.83
C ILE A 76 -6.53 6.64 5.56
N THR A 77 -7.86 6.78 5.58
CA THR A 77 -8.65 7.32 4.47
C THR A 77 -8.21 8.72 4.08
N GLN A 78 -7.91 9.59 5.05
CA GLN A 78 -7.37 10.93 4.77
C GLN A 78 -5.99 10.87 4.11
N VAL A 79 -5.11 9.99 4.60
CA VAL A 79 -3.75 9.84 4.04
C VAL A 79 -3.77 9.28 2.62
N LEU A 80 -4.61 8.27 2.36
CA LEU A 80 -4.76 7.67 1.04
C LEU A 80 -5.51 8.57 0.05
N ALA A 81 -6.23 9.57 0.57
CA ALA A 81 -6.92 10.62 -0.19
C ALA A 81 -7.64 10.06 -1.42
N PHE A 82 -8.57 9.14 -1.17
CA PHE A 82 -9.41 8.52 -2.20
C PHE A 82 -10.03 9.58 -3.13
N GLY A 83 -10.00 9.33 -4.44
CA GLY A 83 -10.44 10.29 -5.46
C GLY A 83 -9.37 11.31 -5.89
N THR A 84 -8.18 11.26 -5.29
CA THR A 84 -6.99 11.98 -5.80
C THR A 84 -6.08 10.99 -6.53
N ASP A 85 -5.70 11.30 -7.78
CA ASP A 85 -4.85 10.42 -8.58
C ASP A 85 -3.45 10.30 -7.99
N TYR A 86 -2.85 11.44 -7.65
CA TYR A 86 -1.51 11.53 -7.06
C TYR A 86 -1.56 12.20 -5.69
N PRO A 87 -1.94 11.46 -4.64
CA PRO A 87 -1.91 12.00 -3.29
C PRO A 87 -0.47 12.20 -2.82
N ARG A 88 -0.26 13.12 -1.88
CA ARG A 88 1.09 13.50 -1.40
C ARG A 88 1.95 12.31 -0.95
N ILE A 89 1.33 11.27 -0.36
CA ILE A 89 2.07 10.08 0.06
C ILE A 89 2.65 9.31 -1.14
N LEU A 90 1.92 9.24 -2.25
CA LEU A 90 2.38 8.65 -3.50
C LEU A 90 3.49 9.50 -4.11
N ASP A 91 3.37 10.84 -4.13
CA ASP A 91 4.46 11.72 -4.59
C ASP A 91 5.76 11.48 -3.83
N HIS A 92 5.66 11.30 -2.51
CA HIS A 92 6.82 11.01 -1.67
C HIS A 92 7.43 9.62 -1.95
N MET A 93 6.61 8.62 -2.27
CA MET A 93 7.08 7.30 -2.72
C MET A 93 7.81 7.42 -4.07
N MET A 94 7.22 8.11 -5.04
CA MET A 94 7.78 8.31 -6.38
C MET A 94 9.12 9.03 -6.34
N ALA A 95 9.25 10.06 -5.51
CA ALA A 95 10.51 10.78 -5.34
C ALA A 95 11.66 9.89 -4.85
N LEU A 96 11.34 8.86 -4.06
CA LEU A 96 12.32 7.86 -3.61
C LEU A 96 12.65 6.87 -4.74
N SER A 97 11.65 6.30 -5.38
CA SER A 97 11.82 5.34 -6.48
C SER A 97 12.72 5.90 -7.58
N ALA A 98 12.53 7.18 -7.94
CA ALA A 98 13.37 7.88 -8.90
C ALA A 98 14.86 7.99 -8.48
N ARG A 99 15.14 8.00 -7.16
CA ARG A 99 16.50 8.08 -6.63
C ARG A 99 17.19 6.71 -6.56
N LEU A 100 16.43 5.67 -6.25
CA LEU A 100 16.95 4.31 -6.10
C LEU A 100 16.91 3.51 -7.41
N PHE A 101 16.16 3.99 -8.41
CA PHE A 101 15.83 3.31 -9.66
C PHE A 101 15.04 1.99 -9.49
N GLU A 102 14.62 1.66 -8.26
CA GLU A 102 13.75 0.53 -7.92
C GLU A 102 12.90 0.85 -6.68
N PRO A 103 11.62 0.40 -6.62
CA PRO A 103 10.83 -0.12 -7.74
C PRO A 103 10.63 0.94 -8.84
N THR A 104 10.20 0.56 -10.04
CA THR A 104 9.93 1.56 -11.09
C THR A 104 8.79 2.49 -10.68
N PRO A 105 8.70 3.72 -11.21
CA PRO A 105 7.57 4.60 -10.97
C PRO A 105 6.22 3.93 -11.28
N GLU A 106 6.15 3.17 -12.37
CA GLU A 106 4.93 2.45 -12.76
C GLU A 106 4.53 1.41 -11.70
N LEU A 107 5.48 0.59 -11.24
CA LEU A 107 5.21 -0.39 -10.18
C LEU A 107 4.82 0.31 -8.87
N THR A 108 5.46 1.44 -8.55
CA THR A 108 5.15 2.26 -7.37
C THR A 108 3.69 2.71 -7.37
N GLU A 109 3.20 3.20 -8.51
CA GLU A 109 1.79 3.60 -8.67
C GLU A 109 0.86 2.40 -8.53
N LEU A 110 1.17 1.29 -9.20
CA LEU A 110 0.33 0.11 -9.23
C LEU A 110 0.18 -0.54 -7.84
N VAL A 111 1.28 -0.70 -7.08
CA VAL A 111 1.21 -1.26 -5.72
C VAL A 111 0.47 -0.33 -4.76
N PHE A 112 0.63 0.99 -4.90
CA PHE A 112 -0.11 1.96 -4.10
C PHE A 112 -1.62 1.87 -4.37
N ASN A 113 -2.01 1.81 -5.64
CA ASN A 113 -3.41 1.70 -6.03
C ASN A 113 -4.02 0.35 -5.60
N ALA A 114 -3.29 -0.75 -5.76
CA ALA A 114 -3.73 -2.06 -5.29
C ALA A 114 -3.97 -2.06 -3.77
N PHE A 115 -3.06 -1.47 -2.98
CA PHE A 115 -3.26 -1.28 -1.54
C PHE A 115 -4.49 -0.43 -1.22
N ARG A 116 -4.68 0.67 -1.94
CA ARG A 116 -5.83 1.57 -1.79
C ARG A 116 -7.16 0.84 -2.05
N ASP A 117 -7.23 0.04 -3.11
CA ASP A 117 -8.40 -0.76 -3.46
C ASP A 117 -8.69 -1.82 -2.40
N GLY A 118 -7.67 -2.53 -1.94
CA GLY A 118 -7.78 -3.53 -0.88
C GLY A 118 -8.28 -2.94 0.44
N PHE A 119 -7.82 -1.74 0.79
CA PHE A 119 -8.27 -1.03 2.00
C PHE A 119 -9.74 -0.57 1.88
N HIS A 120 -10.17 -0.15 0.70
CA HIS A 120 -11.54 0.32 0.47
C HIS A 120 -12.56 -0.82 0.41
N GLY A 121 -12.23 -1.93 -0.25
CA GLY A 121 -13.16 -3.05 -0.48
C GLY A 121 -13.41 -3.97 0.71
N ALA A 122 -12.93 -3.63 1.90
CA ALA A 122 -13.08 -4.42 3.13
C ALA A 122 -14.30 -4.00 3.98
N GLU A 123 -15.43 -3.74 3.33
CA GLU A 123 -16.74 -3.48 3.98
C GLU A 123 -17.63 -4.73 3.97
#